data_AF-A0A972GD69-F1
#
_entry.id   AF-A0A972GD69-F1
#
_cell.length_a   1.000
_cell.length_b   1.000
_cell.length_c   1.000
_cell.angle_alpha   90.00
_cell.angle_beta   90.00
_cell.angle_gamma   90.00
#
_symmetry.space_group_name_H-M   'P 1'
#
loop_
_entity.id
_entity.type
_entity.pdbx_description
1 polymer ?
#
loop_
_entity_poly.entity_id
_entity_poly.type
_entity_poly.pdbx_seq_one_letter_code
_entity_poly.pdbx_strand_id
1 'polypeptide(L)'
;MTETAIKSNQREAVRLYERGVAAARGGQRRLAVVLLSRAVQFDPRHEQAWLWLSGVLDAPDEIAFCLQSVLKINPNNERARQGITWLERRNLGTVPTAPTTSNGHNIVPPIPAQPSTDITEPVAAPRWKNTLGKATGLVLRPKDYDDHHIRESWWVNWRRSHRDMGRAWLVVWSACIFMLLGTMALNMALRDAVQHNEEIAQRNAMDAQLAAQALAAPAEPMPEPILQTDVQRAQDADMLAFLSAIAEPREQLRQATEAYREATDQPGNSAIVHAAATRELRNQVELSREQIALANPPAVLEEAHTTYLSGLDQEVAALNDMLEFYGSFSVQLANRATLGMDEASRQLNQSSKAFSQQQKAARDKLIVPVQTIR
;
A
#
# COMPACT_ATOMS: atom_id res chain seq x y z
N MET A 1 2.53 28.77 3.44
CA MET A 1 3.07 27.47 2.95
C MET A 1 2.59 27.11 1.53
N THR A 2 1.36 27.45 1.12
CA THR A 2 0.81 27.12 -0.21
C THR A 2 1.61 27.67 -1.40
N GLU A 3 1.98 28.94 -1.38
CA GLU A 3 2.62 29.60 -2.54
C GLU A 3 3.98 28.98 -2.92
N THR A 4 4.80 28.60 -1.92
CA THR A 4 6.06 27.88 -2.14
C THR A 4 5.84 26.51 -2.76
N ALA A 5 4.81 25.76 -2.34
CA ALA A 5 4.48 24.45 -2.89
C ALA A 5 3.93 24.54 -4.33
N ILE A 6 3.12 25.56 -4.64
CA ILE A 6 2.67 25.83 -6.01
C ILE A 6 3.87 26.17 -6.90
N LYS A 7 4.82 26.99 -6.42
CA LYS A 7 6.03 27.35 -7.15
C LYS A 7 7.03 26.20 -7.31
N SER A 8 7.09 25.21 -6.40
CA SER A 8 7.89 23.99 -6.60
C SER A 8 7.26 23.07 -7.65
N ASN A 9 5.95 22.82 -7.56
CA ASN A 9 5.24 21.94 -8.50
C ASN A 9 5.32 22.49 -9.94
N GLN A 10 5.21 23.81 -10.12
CA GLN A 10 5.38 24.47 -11.42
C GLN A 10 6.79 24.22 -12.02
N ARG A 11 7.84 24.23 -11.19
CA ARG A 11 9.23 23.97 -11.63
C ARG A 11 9.45 22.49 -11.96
N GLU A 12 8.84 21.58 -11.20
CA GLU A 12 8.90 20.14 -11.48
C GLU A 12 8.15 19.80 -12.77
N ALA A 13 6.99 20.41 -13.02
CA ALA A 13 6.25 20.29 -14.27
C ALA A 13 7.10 20.67 -15.50
N VAL A 14 7.81 21.82 -15.44
CA VAL A 14 8.73 22.26 -16.51
C VAL A 14 9.88 21.25 -16.71
N ARG A 15 10.52 20.79 -15.64
CA ARG A 15 11.61 19.80 -15.71
C ARG A 15 11.15 18.46 -16.29
N LEU A 16 9.92 18.04 -16.00
CA LEU A 16 9.32 16.82 -16.57
C LEU A 16 8.91 17.02 -18.04
N TYR A 17 8.40 18.19 -18.39
CA TYR A 17 8.11 18.59 -19.77
C TYR A 17 9.37 18.53 -20.65
N GLU A 18 10.46 19.19 -20.24
CA GLU A 18 11.74 19.19 -20.96
C GLU A 18 12.27 17.77 -21.22
N ARG A 19 12.27 16.93 -20.18
CA ARG A 19 12.68 15.52 -20.29
C ARG A 19 11.75 14.71 -21.19
N GLY A 20 10.44 14.97 -21.15
CA GLY A 20 9.44 14.33 -22.00
C GLY A 20 9.60 14.71 -23.47
N VAL A 21 9.92 15.97 -23.77
CA VAL A 21 10.24 16.45 -25.12
C VAL A 21 11.55 15.83 -25.63
N ALA A 22 12.58 15.72 -24.78
CA ALA A 22 13.82 15.05 -25.13
C ALA A 22 13.60 13.57 -25.46
N ALA A 23 12.82 12.85 -24.64
CA ALA A 23 12.42 11.46 -24.89
C ALA A 23 11.62 11.31 -26.19
N ALA A 24 10.68 12.23 -26.47
CA ALA A 24 9.88 12.21 -27.69
C ALA A 24 10.74 12.39 -28.95
N ARG A 25 11.67 13.37 -28.93
CA ARG A 25 12.63 13.61 -30.03
C ARG A 25 13.62 12.46 -30.20
N GLY A 26 14.00 11.79 -29.12
CA GLY A 26 14.83 10.58 -29.13
C GLY A 26 14.09 9.29 -29.49
N GLY A 27 12.85 9.35 -29.98
CA GLY A 27 12.05 8.19 -30.38
C GLY A 27 11.53 7.33 -29.23
N GLN A 28 11.79 7.70 -27.96
CA GLN A 28 11.40 6.94 -26.77
C GLN A 28 9.94 7.19 -26.39
N ARG A 29 9.03 6.90 -27.33
CA ARG A 29 7.58 7.21 -27.30
C ARG A 29 6.93 6.86 -25.95
N ARG A 30 7.14 5.65 -25.44
CA ARG A 30 6.57 5.20 -24.14
C ARG A 30 7.04 6.05 -22.96
N LEU A 31 8.34 6.36 -22.88
CA LEU A 31 8.90 7.20 -21.81
C LEU A 31 8.40 8.64 -21.91
N ALA A 32 8.26 9.16 -23.14
CA ALA A 32 7.71 10.48 -23.38
C ALA A 32 6.24 10.60 -22.93
N VAL A 33 5.38 9.59 -23.16
CA VAL A 33 4.02 9.58 -22.59
C VAL A 33 4.09 9.74 -21.07
N VAL A 34 4.84 8.88 -20.37
CA VAL A 34 4.93 8.91 -18.90
C VAL A 34 5.41 10.27 -18.35
N LEU A 35 6.45 10.84 -18.95
CA LEU A 35 7.02 12.12 -18.51
C LEU A 35 6.08 13.30 -18.78
N LEU A 36 5.48 13.38 -19.97
CA LEU A 36 4.55 14.46 -20.35
C LEU A 36 3.23 14.35 -19.58
N SER A 37 2.73 13.13 -19.36
CA SER A 37 1.58 12.85 -18.49
C SER A 37 1.81 13.33 -17.06
N ARG A 38 3.00 13.11 -16.48
CA ARG A 38 3.32 13.60 -15.14
C ARG A 38 3.54 15.12 -15.10
N ALA A 39 4.07 15.72 -16.17
CA ALA A 39 4.20 17.18 -16.29
C ALA A 39 2.84 17.89 -16.19
N VAL A 40 1.82 17.44 -16.94
CA VAL A 40 0.47 18.03 -16.89
C VAL A 40 -0.34 17.66 -15.64
N GLN A 41 0.11 16.69 -14.83
CA GLN A 41 -0.45 16.45 -13.50
C GLN A 41 0.05 17.49 -12.48
N PHE A 42 1.32 17.90 -12.58
CA PHE A 42 1.89 18.95 -11.71
C PHE A 42 1.47 20.37 -12.13
N ASP A 43 1.38 20.64 -13.44
CA ASP A 43 0.77 21.87 -13.97
C ASP A 43 -0.28 21.54 -15.06
N PRO A 44 -1.57 21.43 -14.69
CA PRO A 44 -2.66 21.26 -15.65
C PRO A 44 -2.83 22.42 -16.64
N ARG A 45 -2.18 23.58 -16.43
CA ARG A 45 -2.21 24.74 -17.33
C ARG A 45 -1.02 24.75 -18.32
N HIS A 46 -0.18 23.72 -18.33
CA HIS A 46 1.01 23.67 -19.17
C HIS A 46 0.70 23.38 -20.64
N GLU A 47 0.31 24.43 -21.39
CA GLU A 47 -0.10 24.38 -22.80
C GLU A 47 0.81 23.49 -23.67
N GLN A 48 2.13 23.67 -23.55
CA GLN A 48 3.10 22.96 -24.38
C GLN A 48 3.21 21.47 -24.06
N ALA A 49 2.97 21.06 -22.81
CA ALA A 49 3.04 19.65 -22.42
C ALA A 49 1.80 18.89 -22.91
N TRP A 50 0.60 19.50 -22.86
CA TRP A 50 -0.60 18.96 -23.49
C TRP A 50 -0.43 18.81 -25.01
N LEU A 51 0.16 19.81 -25.67
CA LEU A 51 0.41 19.76 -27.11
C LEU A 51 1.43 18.65 -27.47
N TRP A 52 2.56 18.57 -26.78
CA TRP A 52 3.54 17.49 -27.02
C TRP A 52 2.97 16.11 -26.69
N LEU A 53 2.18 15.96 -25.62
CA LEU A 53 1.52 14.71 -25.27
C LEU A 53 0.59 14.23 -26.40
N SER A 54 -0.19 15.13 -27.01
CA SER A 54 -1.06 14.78 -28.13
C SER A 54 -0.33 14.21 -29.36
N GLY A 55 0.95 14.53 -29.55
CA GLY A 55 1.77 13.95 -30.63
C GLY A 55 2.41 12.60 -30.31
N VAL A 56 2.31 12.11 -29.06
CA VAL A 56 2.98 10.90 -28.55
C VAL A 56 1.96 9.82 -28.16
N LEU A 57 0.67 10.15 -28.05
CA LEU A 57 -0.42 9.21 -27.82
C LEU A 57 -0.89 8.53 -29.12
N ASP A 58 -1.38 7.30 -29.00
CA ASP A 58 -1.83 6.47 -30.12
C ASP A 58 -3.37 6.39 -30.25
N ALA A 59 -4.10 6.62 -29.16
CA ALA A 59 -5.56 6.56 -29.14
C ALA A 59 -6.19 7.91 -29.55
N PRO A 60 -7.03 7.97 -30.60
CA PRO A 60 -7.47 9.24 -31.18
C PRO A 60 -8.36 10.08 -30.24
N ASP A 61 -9.17 9.47 -29.38
CA ASP A 61 -9.96 10.19 -28.37
C ASP A 61 -9.09 10.82 -27.27
N GLU A 62 -7.94 10.20 -26.93
CA GLU A 62 -6.96 10.80 -26.00
C GLU A 62 -6.20 11.96 -26.66
N ILE A 63 -5.85 11.83 -27.94
CA ILE A 63 -5.29 12.93 -28.75
C ILE A 63 -6.28 14.10 -28.80
N ALA A 64 -7.56 13.83 -29.08
CA ALA A 64 -8.64 14.82 -29.09
C ALA A 64 -8.77 15.53 -27.73
N PHE A 65 -8.76 14.79 -26.62
CA PHE A 65 -8.81 15.34 -25.26
C PHE A 65 -7.63 16.25 -24.95
N CYS A 66 -6.41 15.87 -25.35
CA CYS A 66 -5.21 16.69 -25.14
C CYS A 66 -5.27 17.98 -25.95
N LEU A 67 -5.65 17.91 -27.23
CA LEU A 67 -5.82 19.08 -28.10
C LEU A 67 -6.92 20.03 -27.60
N GLN A 68 -8.07 19.49 -27.15
CA GLN A 68 -9.11 20.28 -26.48
C GLN A 68 -8.62 20.94 -25.18
N SER A 69 -7.71 20.30 -24.45
CA SER A 69 -7.12 20.87 -23.24
C SER A 69 -6.16 22.02 -23.57
N VAL A 70 -5.37 21.91 -24.65
CA VAL A 70 -4.61 23.05 -25.20
C VAL A 70 -5.54 24.22 -25.54
N LEU A 71 -6.63 23.98 -26.27
CA LEU A 71 -7.57 25.04 -26.67
C LEU A 71 -8.34 25.69 -25.51
N LYS A 72 -8.47 25.00 -24.37
CA LYS A 72 -9.03 25.56 -23.13
C LYS A 72 -8.05 26.45 -22.37
N ILE A 73 -6.74 26.28 -22.60
CA ILE A 73 -5.68 27.12 -22.03
C ILE A 73 -5.41 28.31 -22.97
N ASN A 74 -5.29 28.03 -24.27
CA ASN A 74 -5.01 28.99 -25.33
C ASN A 74 -5.87 28.69 -26.57
N PRO A 75 -7.04 29.33 -26.73
CA PRO A 75 -7.94 29.08 -27.86
C PRO A 75 -7.34 29.52 -29.21
N ASN A 76 -6.32 30.37 -29.19
CA ASN A 76 -5.63 30.84 -30.40
C ASN A 76 -4.54 29.87 -30.89
N ASN A 77 -4.23 28.78 -30.17
CA ASN A 77 -3.20 27.84 -30.60
C ASN A 77 -3.55 27.17 -31.95
N GLU A 78 -2.79 27.52 -32.99
CA GLU A 78 -3.01 27.04 -34.36
C GLU A 78 -2.72 25.54 -34.52
N ARG A 79 -1.68 25.04 -33.87
CA ARG A 79 -1.27 23.61 -33.93
C ARG A 79 -2.35 22.72 -33.32
N ALA A 80 -2.99 23.16 -32.24
CA ALA A 80 -4.09 22.45 -31.61
C ALA A 80 -5.35 22.43 -32.49
N ARG A 81 -5.70 23.57 -33.13
CA ARG A 81 -6.79 23.65 -34.12
C ARG A 81 -6.52 22.73 -35.32
N GLN A 82 -5.31 22.76 -35.89
CA GLN A 82 -4.89 21.88 -36.98
C GLN A 82 -4.99 20.39 -36.60
N GLY A 83 -4.60 20.02 -35.37
CA GLY A 83 -4.73 18.66 -34.86
C GLY A 83 -6.17 18.15 -34.76
N ILE A 84 -7.10 19.00 -34.29
CA ILE A 84 -8.53 18.66 -34.26
C ILE A 84 -9.06 18.45 -35.68
N THR A 85 -8.80 19.39 -36.60
CA THR A 85 -9.21 19.26 -38.01
C THR A 85 -8.57 18.07 -38.74
N TRP A 86 -7.42 17.58 -38.28
CA TRP A 86 -6.80 16.34 -38.79
C TRP A 86 -7.50 15.07 -38.28
N LEU A 87 -7.97 15.06 -37.02
CA LEU A 87 -8.79 13.97 -36.48
C LEU A 87 -10.17 13.91 -37.15
N GLU A 88 -10.82 15.06 -37.31
CA GLU A 88 -12.12 15.21 -37.96
C GLU A 88 -12.09 14.67 -39.40
N ARG A 89 -11.11 15.08 -40.22
CA ARG A 89 -10.94 14.58 -41.60
C ARG A 89 -10.68 13.07 -41.72
N ARG A 90 -10.36 12.39 -40.63
CA ARG A 90 -10.11 10.94 -40.59
C ARG A 90 -11.26 10.15 -39.96
N ASN A 91 -12.33 10.79 -39.51
CA ASN A 91 -13.43 10.18 -38.73
C ASN A 91 -12.95 9.39 -37.49
N LEU A 92 -11.80 9.76 -36.91
CA LEU A 92 -11.13 8.95 -35.88
C LEU A 92 -11.54 9.30 -34.43
N GLY A 93 -12.28 10.39 -34.19
CA GLY A 93 -12.66 10.79 -32.83
C GLY A 93 -14.12 11.20 -32.76
N THR A 94 -14.80 10.77 -31.69
CA THR A 94 -16.19 11.21 -31.43
C THR A 94 -16.18 12.58 -30.76
N VAL A 95 -16.38 13.65 -31.54
CA VAL A 95 -16.47 15.02 -31.01
C VAL A 95 -17.83 15.22 -30.33
N PRO A 96 -17.91 15.44 -29.00
CA PRO A 96 -19.18 15.68 -28.32
C PRO A 96 -19.58 17.15 -28.53
N THR A 97 -20.20 17.45 -29.66
CA THR A 97 -20.79 18.77 -29.94
C THR A 97 -21.97 19.00 -29.00
N ALA A 98 -21.79 19.89 -28.01
CA ALA A 98 -22.88 20.27 -27.11
C ALA A 98 -24.01 20.98 -27.90
N PRO A 99 -25.29 20.62 -27.67
CA PRO A 99 -26.40 21.20 -28.44
C PRO A 99 -26.68 22.65 -28.03
N THR A 100 -26.72 23.55 -29.01
CA THR A 100 -27.23 24.92 -28.80
C THR A 100 -28.75 24.87 -28.65
N THR A 101 -29.27 25.43 -27.56
CA THR A 101 -30.72 25.55 -27.32
C THR A 101 -31.35 26.54 -28.30
N SER A 102 -32.34 26.09 -29.06
CA SER A 102 -33.29 26.96 -29.78
C SER A 102 -34.68 26.35 -29.69
N ASN A 103 -35.59 27.00 -28.94
CA ASN A 103 -36.91 26.46 -28.64
C ASN A 103 -37.95 26.84 -29.69
N GLY A 104 -38.78 25.85 -30.07
CA GLY A 104 -40.13 26.05 -30.58
C GLY A 104 -40.27 26.35 -32.08
N HIS A 105 -40.94 25.44 -32.80
CA HIS A 105 -42.40 25.55 -32.93
C HIS A 105 -43.06 24.19 -33.17
N ASN A 106 -44.34 24.07 -32.81
CA ASN A 106 -45.20 22.94 -33.17
C ASN A 106 -45.50 22.91 -34.68
N ILE A 107 -45.66 21.72 -35.24
CA ILE A 107 -46.75 21.31 -36.16
C ILE A 107 -46.74 19.76 -36.24
N VAL A 108 -47.93 19.16 -36.27
CA VAL A 108 -48.17 17.71 -36.41
C VAL A 108 -49.44 17.53 -37.25
N PRO A 109 -49.68 16.36 -37.87
CA PRO A 109 -49.11 15.85 -39.12
C PRO A 109 -50.01 16.26 -40.34
N PRO A 110 -49.98 15.53 -41.49
CA PRO A 110 -50.94 14.42 -41.60
C PRO A 110 -50.42 13.16 -42.34
N ILE A 111 -51.10 12.04 -42.12
CA ILE A 111 -50.96 10.77 -42.86
C ILE A 111 -52.08 10.69 -43.93
N PRO A 112 -51.80 10.14 -45.12
CA PRO A 112 -52.81 9.47 -45.96
C PRO A 112 -52.56 7.95 -46.05
N ALA A 113 -53.67 7.21 -46.19
CA ALA A 113 -53.77 5.75 -46.10
C ALA A 113 -53.02 4.91 -47.16
N GLN A 114 -52.79 3.62 -46.83
CA GLN A 114 -52.61 2.53 -47.80
C GLN A 114 -53.98 1.97 -48.26
N PRO A 115 -54.04 1.17 -49.34
CA PRO A 115 -54.02 -0.31 -49.18
C PRO A 115 -53.20 -1.00 -50.32
N SER A 116 -53.04 -2.33 -50.46
CA SER A 116 -53.69 -3.51 -49.85
C SER A 116 -52.71 -4.70 -49.68
N THR A 117 -53.18 -5.72 -48.93
CA THR A 117 -52.87 -7.17 -48.96
C THR A 117 -52.55 -7.78 -50.35
N ASP A 118 -51.95 -8.98 -50.53
CA ASP A 118 -51.57 -10.13 -49.66
C ASP A 118 -50.51 -10.98 -50.43
N ILE A 119 -49.83 -12.06 -49.99
CA ILE A 119 -49.77 -12.96 -48.81
C ILE A 119 -48.24 -13.31 -48.58
N THR A 120 -47.69 -14.26 -47.77
CA THR A 120 -48.14 -15.42 -46.96
C THR A 120 -47.10 -15.72 -45.83
N GLU A 121 -47.42 -16.64 -44.92
CA GLU A 121 -46.50 -17.35 -43.99
C GLU A 121 -46.89 -18.85 -43.92
N PRO A 122 -46.25 -19.78 -43.15
CA PRO A 122 -44.92 -19.81 -42.50
C PRO A 122 -44.14 -21.14 -42.80
N VAL A 123 -43.07 -21.46 -42.04
CA VAL A 123 -42.84 -22.75 -41.29
C VAL A 123 -41.38 -23.01 -40.86
N ALA A 124 -41.21 -23.20 -39.53
CA ALA A 124 -40.24 -24.01 -38.76
C ALA A 124 -38.72 -24.10 -39.07
N ALA A 125 -37.93 -24.02 -37.99
CA ALA A 125 -36.54 -24.49 -37.91
C ALA A 125 -36.39 -25.77 -37.05
N PRO A 126 -35.56 -26.72 -37.50
CA PRO A 126 -34.81 -27.63 -36.60
C PRO A 126 -33.33 -27.82 -37.07
N ARG A 127 -32.40 -28.47 -36.37
CA ARG A 127 -32.17 -28.75 -34.93
C ARG A 127 -30.73 -29.31 -34.76
N TRP A 128 -30.15 -29.21 -33.57
CA TRP A 128 -28.82 -29.71 -33.16
C TRP A 128 -28.47 -31.17 -33.55
N LYS A 129 -27.20 -31.39 -33.95
CA LYS A 129 -26.31 -32.58 -33.85
C LYS A 129 -25.05 -32.29 -34.69
N ASN A 130 -23.78 -32.36 -34.26
CA ASN A 130 -23.04 -33.16 -33.26
C ASN A 130 -22.75 -34.60 -33.69
N THR A 131 -21.51 -34.86 -34.15
CA THR A 131 -20.65 -36.10 -34.10
C THR A 131 -19.75 -36.18 -35.35
N LEU A 132 -18.54 -36.78 -35.36
CA LEU A 132 -17.49 -36.89 -34.33
C LEU A 132 -16.17 -37.28 -35.05
N GLY A 133 -15.05 -36.57 -34.88
CA GLY A 133 -13.91 -36.71 -35.81
C GLY A 133 -12.50 -36.35 -35.30
N LYS A 134 -12.06 -37.00 -34.21
CA LYS A 134 -10.66 -37.25 -33.77
C LYS A 134 -9.56 -36.44 -34.51
N ALA A 135 -8.89 -35.43 -33.93
CA ALA A 135 -7.95 -35.47 -32.80
C ALA A 135 -6.53 -35.00 -33.26
N THR A 136 -5.66 -34.63 -32.31
CA THR A 136 -4.33 -34.00 -32.47
C THR A 136 -4.32 -32.52 -32.87
N GLY A 137 -3.27 -31.79 -32.45
CA GLY A 137 -3.10 -30.37 -32.72
C GLY A 137 -3.70 -29.40 -31.69
N LEU A 138 -3.31 -29.50 -30.41
CA LEU A 138 -3.60 -28.44 -29.43
C LEU A 138 -2.69 -27.22 -29.67
N VAL A 139 -2.89 -26.54 -30.80
CA VAL A 139 -2.31 -25.22 -31.04
C VAL A 139 -2.93 -24.27 -30.02
N LEU A 140 -2.14 -23.85 -29.04
CA LEU A 140 -2.47 -22.70 -28.20
C LEU A 140 -2.47 -21.46 -29.10
N ARG A 141 -3.62 -21.22 -29.74
CA ARG A 141 -3.95 -19.93 -30.37
C ARG A 141 -3.56 -18.84 -29.36
N PRO A 142 -2.74 -17.84 -29.74
CA PRO A 142 -2.45 -16.72 -28.86
C PRO A 142 -3.76 -16.18 -28.31
N LYS A 143 -3.87 -16.08 -26.98
CA LYS A 143 -5.02 -15.39 -26.40
C LYS A 143 -4.83 -13.91 -26.73
N ASP A 144 -5.48 -13.50 -27.82
CA ASP A 144 -5.60 -12.12 -28.26
C ASP A 144 -5.96 -11.29 -27.01
N TYR A 145 -5.00 -10.49 -26.53
CA TYR A 145 -5.14 -9.76 -25.28
C TYR A 145 -5.83 -8.45 -25.63
N ASP A 146 -7.15 -8.38 -25.41
CA ASP A 146 -8.00 -7.24 -25.76
C ASP A 146 -7.57 -5.96 -25.02
N ASP A 147 -6.59 -5.25 -25.60
CA ASP A 147 -5.99 -3.99 -25.12
C ASP A 147 -6.97 -2.79 -25.19
N HIS A 148 -8.27 -3.06 -25.31
CA HIS A 148 -9.34 -2.08 -25.37
C HIS A 148 -9.83 -1.67 -23.97
N HIS A 149 -9.91 -2.58 -22.99
CA HIS A 149 -10.46 -2.24 -21.66
C HIS A 149 -9.49 -1.47 -20.73
N ILE A 150 -8.17 -1.59 -20.93
CA ILE A 150 -7.21 -0.72 -20.20
C ILE A 150 -7.26 0.73 -20.74
N ARG A 151 -7.80 0.93 -21.94
CA ARG A 151 -7.91 2.24 -22.62
C ARG A 151 -9.22 2.99 -22.32
N GLU A 152 -10.03 2.55 -21.35
CA GLU A 152 -11.21 3.29 -20.89
C GLU A 152 -10.85 4.53 -20.02
N SER A 153 -10.10 5.45 -20.64
CA SER A 153 -10.02 6.86 -20.27
C SER A 153 -9.49 7.15 -18.85
N TRP A 154 -8.23 6.77 -18.58
CA TRP A 154 -7.56 7.10 -17.31
C TRP A 154 -7.61 8.61 -16.98
N TRP A 155 -7.56 9.48 -18.00
CA TRP A 155 -7.78 10.93 -17.89
C TRP A 155 -9.17 11.35 -17.40
N VAL A 156 -10.22 10.59 -17.71
CA VAL A 156 -11.60 10.84 -17.25
C VAL A 156 -11.71 10.46 -15.77
N ASN A 157 -11.12 9.34 -15.36
CA ASN A 157 -11.07 8.96 -13.95
C ASN A 157 -10.23 9.94 -13.11
N TRP A 158 -9.10 10.42 -13.64
CA TRP A 158 -8.31 11.50 -13.04
C TRP A 158 -9.13 12.79 -12.84
N ARG A 159 -9.90 13.23 -13.85
CA ARG A 159 -10.75 14.42 -13.75
C ARG A 159 -11.90 14.27 -12.74
N ARG A 160 -12.42 13.06 -12.52
CA ARG A 160 -13.39 12.77 -11.44
C ARG A 160 -12.71 12.89 -10.08
N SER A 161 -11.66 12.09 -9.88
CA SER A 161 -10.85 12.06 -8.64
C SER A 161 -10.44 13.46 -8.16
N HIS A 162 -9.96 14.34 -9.06
CA HIS A 162 -9.54 15.70 -8.70
C HIS A 162 -10.70 16.63 -8.28
N ARG A 163 -11.96 16.31 -8.59
CA ARG A 163 -13.15 16.97 -8.00
C ARG A 163 -13.57 16.35 -6.67
N ASP A 164 -13.38 15.05 -6.51
CA ASP A 164 -13.79 14.31 -5.31
C ASP A 164 -12.85 14.57 -4.11
N MET A 165 -11.56 14.86 -4.35
CA MET A 165 -10.57 15.16 -3.30
C MET A 165 -11.02 16.22 -2.29
N GLY A 166 -11.74 17.27 -2.73
CA GLY A 166 -12.25 18.32 -1.85
C GLY A 166 -13.39 17.86 -0.92
N ARG A 167 -14.11 16.80 -1.28
CA ARG A 167 -15.16 16.17 -0.46
C ARG A 167 -14.59 15.05 0.40
N ALA A 168 -13.64 14.29 -0.14
CA ALA A 168 -12.92 13.24 0.58
C ALA A 168 -12.16 13.78 1.80
N TRP A 169 -11.50 14.94 1.69
CA TRP A 169 -10.81 15.57 2.82
C TRP A 169 -11.74 15.88 4.01
N LEU A 170 -12.98 16.31 3.75
CA LEU A 170 -13.97 16.56 4.81
C LEU A 170 -14.39 15.27 5.53
N VAL A 171 -14.47 14.14 4.80
CA VAL A 171 -14.77 12.82 5.38
C VAL A 171 -13.60 12.27 6.19
N VAL A 172 -12.36 12.46 5.74
CA VAL A 172 -11.16 12.08 6.49
C VAL A 172 -11.06 12.88 7.79
N TRP A 173 -11.23 14.20 7.73
CA TRP A 173 -11.18 15.05 8.93
C TRP A 173 -12.32 14.76 9.91
N SER A 174 -13.55 14.52 9.44
CA SER A 174 -14.65 14.14 10.34
C SER A 174 -14.42 12.76 10.98
N ALA A 175 -13.89 11.78 10.23
CA ALA A 175 -13.52 10.48 10.77
C ALA A 175 -12.44 10.60 11.87
N CYS A 176 -11.40 11.41 11.68
CA CYS A 176 -10.38 11.68 12.71
C CYS A 176 -10.98 12.34 13.95
N ILE A 177 -11.91 13.29 13.80
CA ILE A 177 -12.59 13.95 14.92
C ILE A 177 -13.49 12.96 15.68
N PHE A 178 -14.28 12.14 14.99
CA PHE A 178 -15.09 11.09 15.61
C PHE A 178 -14.25 10.03 16.32
N MET A 179 -13.10 9.65 15.76
CA MET A 179 -12.15 8.74 16.42
C MET A 179 -11.55 9.34 17.70
N LEU A 180 -11.18 10.63 17.68
CA LEU A 180 -10.72 11.34 18.87
C LEU A 180 -11.80 11.42 19.96
N LEU A 181 -13.03 11.77 19.59
CA LEU A 181 -14.16 11.80 20.53
C LEU A 181 -14.47 10.40 21.10
N GLY A 182 -14.42 9.35 20.27
CA GLY A 182 -14.59 7.96 20.70
C GLY A 182 -13.50 7.50 21.67
N THR A 183 -12.23 7.80 21.39
CA THR A 183 -11.12 7.47 22.30
C THR A 183 -11.19 8.27 23.61
N MET A 184 -11.63 9.52 23.58
CA MET A 184 -11.86 10.32 24.78
C MET A 184 -13.00 9.75 25.64
N ALA A 185 -14.14 9.43 25.03
CA ALA A 185 -15.28 8.82 25.74
C ALA A 185 -14.92 7.46 26.35
N LEU A 186 -14.21 6.61 25.61
CA LEU A 186 -13.72 5.32 26.11
C LEU A 186 -12.73 5.48 27.28
N ASN A 187 -11.83 6.46 27.20
CA ASN A 187 -10.88 6.78 28.27
C ASN A 187 -11.59 7.30 29.54
N MET A 188 -12.68 8.06 29.40
CA MET A 188 -13.51 8.47 30.55
C MET A 188 -14.27 7.28 31.15
N ALA A 189 -14.91 6.44 30.34
CA ALA A 189 -15.62 5.25 30.82
C ALA A 189 -14.68 4.21 31.48
N LEU A 190 -13.46 4.04 30.97
CA LEU A 190 -12.44 3.17 31.58
C LEU A 190 -12.00 3.70 32.96
N ARG A 191 -11.86 5.02 33.14
CA ARG A 191 -11.51 5.61 34.45
C ARG A 191 -12.61 5.39 35.47
N ASP A 192 -13.85 5.68 35.08
CA ASP A 192 -15.05 5.52 35.92
C ASP A 192 -15.20 4.05 36.38
N ALA A 193 -15.05 3.10 35.45
CA ALA A 193 -15.08 1.67 35.76
C ALA A 193 -13.90 1.21 36.64
N VAL A 194 -12.69 1.75 36.46
CA VAL A 194 -11.54 1.44 37.34
C VAL A 194 -11.79 1.98 38.74
N GLN A 195 -12.25 3.22 38.89
CA GLN A 195 -12.54 3.83 40.20
C GLN A 195 -13.62 3.04 40.95
N HIS A 196 -14.70 2.63 40.28
CA HIS A 196 -15.74 1.81 40.92
C HIS A 196 -15.22 0.42 41.33
N ASN A 197 -14.35 -0.20 40.53
CA ASN A 197 -13.70 -1.47 40.88
C ASN A 197 -12.70 -1.31 42.04
N GLU A 198 -12.00 -0.18 42.14
CA GLU A 198 -11.12 0.14 43.28
C GLU A 198 -11.92 0.34 44.58
N GLU A 199 -13.07 1.00 44.54
CA GLU A 199 -13.97 1.11 45.70
C GLU A 199 -14.48 -0.26 46.18
N ILE A 200 -14.85 -1.15 45.25
CA ILE A 200 -15.28 -2.52 45.56
C ILE A 200 -14.10 -3.32 46.14
N ALA A 201 -12.91 -3.23 45.54
CA ALA A 201 -11.70 -3.90 46.02
C ALA A 201 -11.30 -3.43 47.42
N GLN A 202 -11.41 -2.13 47.73
CA GLN A 202 -11.12 -1.58 49.06
C GLN A 202 -12.12 -2.08 50.12
N ARG A 203 -13.42 -2.17 49.79
CA ARG A 203 -14.42 -2.77 50.70
C ARG A 203 -14.13 -4.24 50.97
N ASN A 204 -13.94 -5.02 49.91
CA ASN A 204 -13.61 -6.44 50.00
C ASN A 204 -12.29 -6.66 50.77
N ALA A 205 -11.29 -5.79 50.62
CA ALA A 205 -10.04 -5.86 51.37
C ALA A 205 -10.23 -5.53 52.85
N MET A 206 -11.06 -4.54 53.20
CA MET A 206 -11.35 -4.19 54.59
C MET A 206 -12.19 -5.29 55.28
N ASP A 207 -13.18 -5.86 54.60
CA ASP A 207 -13.95 -7.01 55.07
C ASP A 207 -13.05 -8.25 55.23
N ALA A 208 -12.13 -8.49 54.28
CA ALA A 208 -11.14 -9.56 54.37
C ALA A 208 -10.11 -9.33 55.48
N GLN A 209 -9.72 -8.10 55.78
CA GLN A 209 -8.87 -7.78 56.94
C GLN A 209 -9.61 -7.99 58.26
N LEU A 210 -10.89 -7.66 58.33
CA LEU A 210 -11.73 -7.92 59.51
C LEU A 210 -11.88 -9.44 59.74
N ALA A 211 -12.13 -10.20 58.67
CA ALA A 211 -12.18 -11.67 58.70
C ALA A 211 -10.81 -12.30 59.03
N ALA A 212 -9.72 -11.78 58.48
CA ALA A 212 -8.36 -12.24 58.78
C ALA A 212 -7.99 -11.97 60.23
N GLN A 213 -8.36 -10.82 60.81
CA GLN A 213 -8.17 -10.53 62.24
C GLN A 213 -9.02 -11.44 63.13
N ALA A 214 -10.21 -11.86 62.69
CA ALA A 214 -11.02 -12.87 63.39
C ALA A 214 -10.46 -14.31 63.25
N LEU A 215 -9.67 -14.59 62.21
CA LEU A 215 -9.01 -15.88 61.96
C LEU A 215 -7.55 -15.94 62.45
N ALA A 216 -6.96 -14.82 62.87
CA ALA A 216 -5.56 -14.69 63.31
C ALA A 216 -5.29 -15.27 64.72
N ALA A 217 -5.74 -16.50 64.98
CA ALA A 217 -4.99 -17.37 65.86
C ALA A 217 -3.65 -17.73 65.19
N PRO A 218 -2.54 -17.84 65.93
CA PRO A 218 -1.22 -18.05 65.33
C PRO A 218 -1.11 -19.44 64.68
N ALA A 219 -1.05 -19.47 63.34
CA ALA A 219 -0.76 -20.65 62.55
C ALA A 219 0.65 -20.52 61.93
N GLU A 220 1.49 -21.53 62.11
CA GLU A 220 2.88 -21.52 61.64
C GLU A 220 2.97 -21.76 60.12
N PRO A 221 3.86 -21.06 59.39
CA PRO A 221 4.04 -21.26 57.96
C PRO A 221 4.85 -22.52 57.65
N MET A 222 4.27 -23.43 56.86
CA MET A 222 4.97 -24.58 56.27
C MET A 222 5.91 -24.12 55.13
N PRO A 223 7.15 -24.63 55.03
CA PRO A 223 8.11 -24.23 53.99
C PRO A 223 7.89 -24.97 52.64
N GLU A 224 8.08 -24.26 51.53
CA GLU A 224 8.10 -24.82 50.18
C GLU A 224 9.45 -25.50 49.82
N PRO A 225 9.47 -26.49 48.89
CA PRO A 225 10.65 -27.27 48.58
C PRO A 225 11.68 -26.53 47.70
N ILE A 226 12.74 -26.04 48.36
CA ILE A 226 13.89 -25.25 47.83
C ILE A 226 14.39 -25.70 46.43
N LEU A 227 14.44 -27.02 46.16
CA LEU A 227 14.99 -27.59 44.92
C LEU A 227 14.32 -27.08 43.64
N GLN A 228 13.02 -26.72 43.67
CA GLN A 228 12.34 -26.21 42.47
C GLN A 228 12.79 -24.77 42.14
N THR A 229 13.05 -23.95 43.16
CA THR A 229 13.47 -22.56 43.01
C THR A 229 14.85 -22.45 42.35
N ASP A 230 15.78 -23.34 42.68
CA ASP A 230 17.14 -23.31 42.14
C ASP A 230 17.20 -23.72 40.66
N VAL A 231 16.42 -24.72 40.25
CA VAL A 231 16.31 -25.15 38.84
C VAL A 231 15.68 -24.02 37.99
N GLN A 232 14.64 -23.37 38.49
CA GLN A 232 14.00 -22.24 37.80
C GLN A 232 14.97 -21.05 37.66
N ARG A 233 15.71 -20.72 38.72
CA ARG A 233 16.71 -19.63 38.68
C ARG A 233 17.82 -19.88 37.66
N ALA A 234 18.25 -21.13 37.48
CA ALA A 234 19.20 -21.50 36.42
C ALA A 234 18.59 -21.28 35.02
N GLN A 235 17.37 -21.75 34.77
CA GLN A 235 16.68 -21.58 33.49
C GLN A 235 16.44 -20.11 33.12
N ASP A 236 16.04 -19.28 34.09
CA ASP A 236 15.88 -17.83 33.88
C ASP A 236 17.23 -17.13 33.60
N ALA A 237 18.34 -17.62 34.19
CA ALA A 237 19.68 -17.11 33.93
C ALA A 237 20.20 -17.50 32.53
N ASP A 238 20.07 -18.76 32.13
CA ASP A 238 20.44 -19.25 30.79
C ASP A 238 19.66 -18.50 29.69
N MET A 239 18.37 -18.24 29.93
CA MET A 239 17.54 -17.46 29.02
C MET A 239 17.99 -16.00 28.90
N LEU A 240 18.38 -15.36 30.01
CA LEU A 240 18.94 -14.00 29.97
C LEU A 240 20.32 -13.96 29.29
N ALA A 241 21.14 -15.01 29.45
CA ALA A 241 22.42 -15.14 28.75
C ALA A 241 22.21 -15.24 27.23
N PHE A 242 21.34 -16.13 26.76
CA PHE A 242 20.96 -16.22 25.33
C PHE A 242 20.43 -14.88 24.78
N LEU A 243 19.51 -14.24 25.50
CA LEU A 243 18.92 -12.96 25.09
C LEU A 243 19.94 -11.81 25.07
N SER A 244 21.03 -11.91 25.84
CA SER A 244 22.15 -10.97 25.77
C SER A 244 23.10 -11.26 24.60
N ALA A 245 23.35 -12.53 24.27
CA ALA A 245 24.21 -12.93 23.15
C ALA A 245 23.63 -12.48 21.80
N ILE A 246 22.31 -12.54 21.62
CA ILE A 246 21.63 -12.05 20.40
C ILE A 246 21.36 -10.54 20.40
N ALA A 247 21.77 -9.79 21.43
CA ALA A 247 21.44 -8.36 21.53
C ALA A 247 22.22 -7.49 20.53
N GLU A 248 23.53 -7.69 20.41
CA GLU A 248 24.39 -6.95 19.48
C GLU A 248 24.01 -7.17 18.00
N PRO A 249 23.87 -8.42 17.49
CA PRO A 249 23.47 -8.66 16.10
C PRO A 249 22.14 -8.01 15.70
N ARG A 250 21.19 -7.90 16.65
CA ARG A 250 19.88 -7.25 16.46
C ARG A 250 19.96 -5.72 16.48
N GLU A 251 20.87 -5.16 17.28
CA GLU A 251 21.13 -3.73 17.31
C GLU A 251 21.88 -3.26 16.05
N GLN A 252 22.84 -4.04 15.56
CA GLN A 252 23.48 -3.81 14.25
C GLN A 252 22.45 -3.81 13.11
N LEU A 253 21.52 -4.77 13.13
CA LEU A 253 20.42 -4.83 12.14
C LEU A 253 19.51 -3.59 12.23
N ARG A 254 19.12 -3.15 13.44
CA ARG A 254 18.33 -1.91 13.64
C ARG A 254 19.02 -0.69 13.02
N GLN A 255 20.32 -0.54 13.27
CA GLN A 255 21.13 0.56 12.72
C GLN A 255 21.20 0.50 11.18
N ALA A 256 21.34 -0.69 10.60
CA ALA A 256 21.32 -0.86 9.14
C ALA A 256 19.94 -0.57 8.52
N THR A 257 18.83 -0.96 9.16
CA THR A 257 17.48 -0.58 8.71
C THR A 257 17.25 0.94 8.76
N GLU A 258 17.82 1.62 9.76
CA GLU A 258 17.75 3.08 9.89
C GLU A 258 18.62 3.80 8.84
N ALA A 259 19.85 3.36 8.61
CA ALA A 259 20.72 3.88 7.55
C ALA A 259 20.15 3.63 6.14
N TYR A 260 19.51 2.47 5.93
CA TYR A 260 18.76 2.16 4.71
C TYR A 260 17.61 3.15 4.50
N ARG A 261 16.78 3.38 5.52
CA ARG A 261 15.68 4.35 5.46
C ARG A 261 16.18 5.77 5.15
N GLU A 262 17.26 6.21 5.81
CA GLU A 262 17.85 7.52 5.55
C GLU A 262 18.34 7.66 4.10
N ALA A 263 18.89 6.60 3.51
CA ALA A 263 19.31 6.58 2.10
C ALA A 263 18.12 6.50 1.11
N THR A 264 16.98 5.91 1.50
CA THR A 264 15.79 5.80 0.62
C THR A 264 14.85 6.99 0.66
N ASP A 265 14.68 7.63 1.82
CA ASP A 265 13.63 8.64 2.02
C ASP A 265 14.01 10.02 1.44
N GLN A 266 15.26 10.22 1.05
CA GLN A 266 15.75 11.47 0.48
C GLN A 266 15.23 11.72 -0.96
N PRO A 267 14.48 12.82 -1.20
CA PRO A 267 13.82 13.04 -2.48
C PRO A 267 14.82 13.43 -3.58
N GLY A 268 14.92 12.57 -4.60
CA GLY A 268 15.77 12.79 -5.78
C GLY A 268 16.98 11.87 -5.88
N ASN A 269 17.17 10.96 -4.93
CA ASN A 269 18.17 9.89 -5.03
C ASN A 269 17.94 9.01 -6.27
N SER A 270 19.04 8.41 -6.77
CA SER A 270 19.01 7.58 -7.97
C SER A 270 18.77 6.11 -7.63
N ALA A 271 18.24 5.34 -8.59
CA ALA A 271 18.09 3.89 -8.46
C ALA A 271 19.40 3.17 -8.11
N ILE A 272 20.56 3.74 -8.46
CA ILE A 272 21.88 3.22 -8.10
C ILE A 272 22.15 3.37 -6.60
N VAL A 273 21.76 4.50 -6.00
CA VAL A 273 21.89 4.74 -4.54
C VAL A 273 20.96 3.81 -3.77
N HIS A 274 19.69 3.70 -4.18
CA HIS A 274 18.75 2.77 -3.56
C HIS A 274 19.26 1.31 -3.66
N ALA A 275 19.66 0.85 -4.85
CA ALA A 275 20.22 -0.49 -5.03
C ALA A 275 21.55 -0.73 -4.30
N ALA A 276 22.30 0.32 -3.94
CA ALA A 276 23.46 0.20 -3.05
C ALA A 276 23.02 0.01 -1.59
N ALA A 277 22.10 0.84 -1.10
CA ALA A 277 21.56 0.73 0.26
C ALA A 277 20.84 -0.62 0.49
N THR A 278 20.08 -1.11 -0.48
CA THR A 278 19.42 -2.43 -0.43
C THR A 278 20.43 -3.59 -0.39
N ARG A 279 21.57 -3.49 -1.08
CA ARG A 279 22.66 -4.48 -0.98
C ARG A 279 23.28 -4.47 0.41
N GLU A 280 23.56 -3.29 0.95
CA GLU A 280 24.19 -3.16 2.27
C GLU A 280 23.29 -3.70 3.38
N LEU A 281 22.01 -3.33 3.37
CA LEU A 281 21.02 -3.88 4.30
C LEU A 281 20.95 -5.41 4.18
N ARG A 282 20.88 -5.97 2.97
CA ARG A 282 20.82 -7.42 2.78
C ARG A 282 22.07 -8.12 3.35
N ASN A 283 23.26 -7.60 3.07
CA ASN A 283 24.51 -8.16 3.59
C ASN A 283 24.51 -8.15 5.14
N GLN A 284 24.01 -7.09 5.78
CA GLN A 284 23.89 -7.04 7.24
C GLN A 284 22.81 -7.99 7.77
N VAL A 285 21.67 -8.15 7.10
CA VAL A 285 20.63 -9.12 7.48
C VAL A 285 21.17 -10.55 7.37
N GLU A 286 21.91 -10.88 6.31
CA GLU A 286 22.61 -12.16 6.13
C GLU A 286 23.61 -12.42 7.27
N LEU A 287 24.45 -11.44 7.62
CA LEU A 287 25.46 -11.54 8.68
C LEU A 287 24.84 -11.61 10.10
N SER A 288 23.85 -10.76 10.41
CA SER A 288 23.12 -10.81 11.68
C SER A 288 22.35 -12.12 11.83
N ARG A 289 21.82 -12.69 10.74
CA ARG A 289 21.16 -14.00 10.74
C ARG A 289 22.14 -15.12 11.10
N GLU A 290 23.33 -15.16 10.50
CA GLU A 290 24.36 -16.16 10.83
C GLU A 290 24.77 -16.07 12.31
N GLN A 291 25.02 -14.86 12.82
CA GLN A 291 25.37 -14.64 14.23
C GLN A 291 24.26 -15.12 15.19
N ILE A 292 22.99 -14.85 14.86
CA ILE A 292 21.85 -15.26 15.70
C ILE A 292 21.59 -16.77 15.59
N ALA A 293 21.86 -17.40 14.44
CA ALA A 293 21.74 -18.84 14.25
C ALA A 293 22.78 -19.65 15.05
N LEU A 294 23.94 -19.06 15.38
CA LEU A 294 24.97 -19.66 16.23
C LEU A 294 24.62 -19.64 17.74
N ALA A 295 23.64 -18.82 18.16
CA ALA A 295 23.20 -18.76 19.55
C ALA A 295 22.23 -19.92 19.86
N ASN A 296 22.58 -20.76 20.84
CA ASN A 296 21.75 -21.89 21.27
C ASN A 296 20.55 -21.43 22.12
N PRO A 297 19.29 -21.56 21.65
CA PRO A 297 18.13 -21.08 22.39
C PRO A 297 17.78 -22.02 23.56
N PRO A 298 17.25 -21.50 24.69
CA PRO A 298 16.53 -22.33 25.65
C PRO A 298 15.18 -22.77 25.03
N ALA A 299 14.66 -23.94 25.42
CA ALA A 299 13.43 -24.50 24.85
C ALA A 299 12.20 -23.55 24.88
N VAL A 300 12.12 -22.66 25.88
CA VAL A 300 11.05 -21.63 26.00
C VAL A 300 11.10 -20.58 24.86
N LEU A 301 12.23 -20.45 24.17
CA LEU A 301 12.45 -19.49 23.08
C LEU A 301 12.70 -20.14 21.71
N GLU A 302 12.67 -21.47 21.60
CA GLU A 302 12.98 -22.22 20.37
C GLU A 302 12.03 -21.85 19.21
N GLU A 303 10.72 -21.79 19.46
CA GLU A 303 9.71 -21.32 18.49
C GLU A 303 9.94 -19.85 18.10
N ALA A 304 10.28 -18.99 19.06
CA ALA A 304 10.54 -17.58 18.79
C ALA A 304 11.83 -17.37 17.98
N HIS A 305 12.88 -18.14 18.25
CA HIS A 305 14.18 -18.10 17.54
C HIS A 305 14.06 -18.61 16.11
N THR A 306 13.41 -19.77 15.90
CA THR A 306 13.13 -20.31 14.57
C THR A 306 12.24 -19.37 13.74
N THR A 307 11.20 -18.77 14.34
CA THR A 307 10.38 -17.72 13.70
C THR A 307 11.19 -16.47 13.35
N TYR A 308 12.18 -16.09 14.19
CA TYR A 308 13.05 -14.95 13.89
C TYR A 308 13.92 -15.20 12.66
N LEU A 309 14.58 -16.36 12.61
CA LEU A 309 15.45 -16.74 11.48
C LEU A 309 14.64 -16.87 10.17
N SER A 310 13.43 -17.44 10.22
CA SER A 310 12.48 -17.44 9.09
C SER A 310 12.17 -16.03 8.60
N GLY A 311 11.91 -15.09 9.52
CA GLY A 311 11.69 -13.68 9.18
C GLY A 311 12.87 -13.04 8.46
N LEU A 312 14.11 -13.30 8.91
CA LEU A 312 15.33 -12.80 8.26
C LEU A 312 15.54 -13.44 6.86
N ASP A 313 15.30 -14.74 6.70
CA ASP A 313 15.36 -15.41 5.38
C ASP A 313 14.37 -14.80 4.38
N GLN A 314 13.16 -14.44 4.84
CA GLN A 314 12.16 -13.78 4.00
C GLN A 314 12.52 -12.31 3.69
N GLU A 315 13.13 -11.59 4.64
CA GLU A 315 13.67 -10.24 4.40
C GLU A 315 14.78 -10.26 3.34
N VAL A 316 15.72 -11.22 3.41
CA VAL A 316 16.77 -11.42 2.40
C VAL A 316 16.17 -11.74 1.02
N ALA A 317 15.15 -12.60 0.95
CA ALA A 317 14.45 -12.89 -0.30
C ALA A 317 13.80 -11.63 -0.90
N ALA A 318 13.09 -10.85 -0.09
CA ALA A 318 12.42 -9.61 -0.51
C ALA A 318 13.41 -8.49 -0.89
N LEU A 319 14.58 -8.42 -0.24
CA LEU A 319 15.66 -7.50 -0.62
C LEU A 319 16.26 -7.89 -1.98
N ASN A 320 16.45 -9.18 -2.26
CA ASN A 320 16.92 -9.64 -3.56
C ASN A 320 15.90 -9.36 -4.69
N ASP A 321 14.59 -9.53 -4.42
CA ASP A 321 13.53 -9.10 -5.35
C ASP A 321 13.60 -7.59 -5.67
N MET A 322 13.87 -6.78 -4.65
CA MET A 322 14.01 -5.33 -4.80
C MET A 322 15.25 -4.94 -5.61
N LEU A 323 16.35 -5.68 -5.48
CA LEU A 323 17.55 -5.53 -6.31
C LEU A 323 17.29 -5.91 -7.77
N GLU A 324 16.58 -7.02 -8.03
CA GLU A 324 16.19 -7.42 -9.38
C GLU A 324 15.18 -6.42 -9.99
N PHE A 325 14.29 -5.84 -9.17
CA PHE A 325 13.42 -4.74 -9.59
C PHE A 325 14.21 -3.48 -10.02
N TYR A 326 15.28 -3.09 -9.32
CA TYR A 326 16.08 -1.92 -9.74
C TYR A 326 16.82 -2.13 -11.08
N GLY A 327 17.05 -3.37 -11.49
CA GLY A 327 17.60 -3.70 -12.82
C GLY A 327 16.54 -3.83 -13.93
N SER A 328 15.38 -4.40 -13.61
CA SER A 328 14.36 -4.80 -14.59
C SER A 328 13.15 -3.85 -14.68
N PHE A 329 12.89 -3.07 -13.63
CA PHE A 329 11.67 -2.29 -13.39
C PHE A 329 10.36 -3.11 -13.45
N SER A 330 10.43 -4.43 -13.21
CA SER A 330 9.25 -5.31 -13.22
C SER A 330 8.33 -5.09 -12.02
N VAL A 331 7.08 -4.68 -12.29
CA VAL A 331 6.02 -4.51 -11.27
C VAL A 331 5.76 -5.80 -10.49
N GLN A 332 5.97 -6.98 -11.10
CA GLN A 332 5.81 -8.26 -10.42
C GLN A 332 6.84 -8.45 -9.27
N LEU A 333 8.08 -8.03 -9.48
CA LEU A 333 9.14 -8.08 -8.47
C LEU A 333 8.90 -7.06 -7.35
N ALA A 334 8.49 -5.83 -7.71
CA ALA A 334 8.10 -4.83 -6.71
C ALA A 334 6.95 -5.32 -5.81
N ASN A 335 5.95 -6.00 -6.39
CA ASN A 335 4.85 -6.60 -5.63
C ASN A 335 5.31 -7.78 -4.75
N ARG A 336 6.18 -8.67 -5.27
CA ARG A 336 6.72 -9.82 -4.51
C ARG A 336 7.59 -9.34 -3.34
N ALA A 337 8.48 -8.38 -3.57
CA ALA A 337 9.25 -7.70 -2.53
C ALA A 337 8.34 -7.09 -1.46
N THR A 338 7.30 -6.34 -1.86
CA THR A 338 6.38 -5.67 -0.91
C THR A 338 5.67 -6.68 -0.01
N LEU A 339 5.21 -7.81 -0.55
CA LEU A 339 4.56 -8.87 0.23
C LEU A 339 5.54 -9.62 1.14
N GLY A 340 6.76 -9.91 0.66
CA GLY A 340 7.80 -10.53 1.48
C GLY A 340 8.26 -9.64 2.64
N MET A 341 8.37 -8.33 2.42
CA MET A 341 8.67 -7.34 3.47
C MET A 341 7.60 -7.29 4.58
N ASP A 342 6.32 -7.36 4.22
CA ASP A 342 5.22 -7.38 5.19
C ASP A 342 5.22 -8.67 6.03
N GLU A 343 5.40 -9.83 5.39
CA GLU A 343 5.44 -11.13 6.06
C GLU A 343 6.68 -11.26 6.97
N ALA A 344 7.86 -10.91 6.47
CA ALA A 344 9.10 -10.84 7.27
C ALA A 344 8.94 -9.90 8.47
N SER A 345 8.44 -8.68 8.25
CA SER A 345 8.16 -7.71 9.31
C SER A 345 7.19 -8.28 10.36
N ARG A 346 6.13 -8.98 9.96
CA ARG A 346 5.19 -9.62 10.91
C ARG A 346 5.88 -10.70 11.76
N GLN A 347 6.67 -11.59 11.16
CA GLN A 347 7.41 -12.65 11.88
C GLN A 347 8.46 -12.08 12.85
N LEU A 348 9.27 -11.12 12.38
CA LEU A 348 10.31 -10.45 13.19
C LEU A 348 9.70 -9.66 14.36
N ASN A 349 8.54 -9.02 14.16
CA ASN A 349 7.80 -8.33 15.22
C ASN A 349 7.14 -9.30 16.21
N GLN A 350 6.59 -10.43 15.76
CA GLN A 350 6.02 -11.47 16.64
C GLN A 350 7.10 -12.04 17.56
N SER A 351 8.21 -12.49 16.99
CA SER A 351 9.33 -13.04 17.75
C SER A 351 9.97 -12.02 18.69
N SER A 352 10.20 -10.77 18.23
CA SER A 352 10.75 -9.71 19.09
C SER A 352 9.87 -9.37 20.29
N LYS A 353 8.54 -9.53 20.18
CA LYS A 353 7.61 -9.40 21.33
C LYS A 353 7.77 -10.57 22.31
N ALA A 354 7.85 -11.80 21.81
CA ALA A 354 8.06 -12.99 22.65
C ALA A 354 9.37 -12.90 23.44
N PHE A 355 10.49 -12.55 22.79
CA PHE A 355 11.77 -12.28 23.47
C PHE A 355 11.64 -11.21 24.56
N SER A 356 10.95 -10.10 24.27
CA SER A 356 10.80 -8.99 25.22
C SER A 356 9.92 -9.35 26.43
N GLN A 357 8.86 -10.14 26.22
CA GLN A 357 7.99 -10.64 27.28
C GLN A 357 8.75 -11.59 28.22
N GLN A 358 9.50 -12.55 27.67
CA GLN A 358 10.28 -13.51 28.46
C GLN A 358 11.46 -12.83 29.17
N GLN A 359 12.12 -11.85 28.54
CA GLN A 359 13.16 -11.04 29.20
C GLN A 359 12.62 -10.30 30.43
N LYS A 360 11.41 -9.73 30.33
CA LYS A 360 10.75 -9.07 31.47
C LYS A 360 10.38 -10.09 32.56
N ALA A 361 9.78 -11.21 32.19
CA ALA A 361 9.36 -12.25 33.14
C ALA A 361 10.54 -12.78 33.99
N ALA A 362 11.69 -13.07 33.37
CA ALA A 362 12.89 -13.49 34.10
C ALA A 362 13.45 -12.38 35.01
N ARG A 363 13.50 -11.13 34.54
CA ARG A 363 13.95 -9.98 35.35
C ARG A 363 13.04 -9.74 36.55
N ASP A 364 11.73 -9.74 36.36
CA ASP A 364 10.75 -9.49 37.43
C ASP A 364 10.89 -10.54 38.56
N LYS A 365 11.09 -11.83 38.22
CA LYS A 365 11.40 -12.90 39.20
C LYS A 365 12.70 -12.67 39.97
N LEU A 366 13.77 -12.27 39.27
CA LEU A 366 15.10 -12.04 39.85
C LEU A 366 15.19 -10.78 40.72
N ILE A 367 14.24 -9.85 40.59
CA ILE A 367 14.21 -8.58 41.31
C ILE A 367 13.46 -8.68 42.65
N VAL A 368 12.66 -9.73 42.89
CA VAL A 368 11.93 -9.91 44.16
C VAL A 368 12.92 -10.00 45.32
N PRO A 369 12.95 -9.02 46.24
CA PRO A 369 13.89 -9.04 47.35
C PRO A 369 13.46 -10.09 48.37
N VAL A 370 14.44 -10.82 48.92
CA VAL A 370 14.24 -11.59 50.16
C VAL A 370 13.77 -10.62 51.24
N GLN A 371 12.50 -10.71 51.66
CA GLN A 371 12.05 -9.96 52.83
C GLN A 371 12.79 -10.51 54.04
N THR A 372 13.64 -9.66 54.62
CA THR A 372 14.37 -9.96 55.84
C THR A 372 13.38 -10.20 56.98
N ILE A 373 13.25 -11.45 57.40
CA ILE A 373 12.65 -11.83 58.68
C ILE A 373 13.45 -11.13 59.78
N ARG A 374 12.78 -10.31 60.59
CA ARG A 374 13.38 -9.62 61.75
C ARG A 374 12.32 -9.24 62.78
#